data_AF-A0A918U3E0-F1
#
_entry.id   AF-A0A918U3E0-F1
#
_cell.length_a   1.000
_cell.length_b   1.000
_cell.length_c   1.000
_cell.angle_alpha   90.00
_cell.angle_beta   90.00
_cell.angle_gamma   90.00
#
_symmetry.space_group_name_H-M   'P 1'
#
loop_
_entity.id
_entity.type
_entity.pdbx_description
1 polymer ?
#
loop_
_entity_poly.entity_id
_entity_poly.type
_entity_poly.pdbx_seq_one_letter_code
_entity_poly.pdbx_strand_id
1 'polypeptide(L)' 'MSVPDVPLGILAVDTFTSGVGLVVESADGLVRLQHPNGFSWQAYATNLRPPEQAEKHRFAAAERVYGPLPVPPGQGD' A
#
# COMPACT_ATOMS: atom_id res chain seq x y z
N MET A 1 -15.41 -15.77 11.05
CA MET A 1 -14.71 -15.57 9.77
C MET A 1 -13.40 -14.89 10.10
N SER A 2 -12.27 -15.43 9.66
CA SER A 2 -10.97 -14.75 9.87
C SER A 2 -10.88 -13.56 8.93
N VAL A 3 -10.53 -12.41 9.46
CA VAL A 3 -10.37 -11.19 8.67
C VAL A 3 -9.01 -11.24 7.97
N PRO A 4 -8.91 -10.92 6.67
CA PRO A 4 -7.64 -10.99 5.97
C PRO A 4 -6.68 -9.94 6.53
N ASP A 5 -5.54 -10.41 7.01
CA ASP A 5 -4.41 -9.56 7.41
C ASP A 5 -3.48 -9.35 6.21
N VAL A 6 -3.11 -8.09 5.96
CA VAL A 6 -2.28 -7.70 4.82
C VAL A 6 -0.89 -7.31 5.33
N PRO A 7 0.20 -7.92 4.83
CA PRO A 7 1.54 -7.61 5.31
C PRO A 7 1.90 -6.13 5.13
N LEU A 8 2.54 -5.55 6.14
CA LEU A 8 3.06 -4.18 6.06
C LEU A 8 4.22 -4.11 5.07
N GLY A 9 4.41 -2.94 4.46
CA GLY A 9 5.49 -2.71 3.49
C GLY A 9 5.24 -3.32 2.11
N ILE A 10 4.11 -3.96 1.86
CA ILE A 10 3.76 -4.39 0.50
C ILE A 10 3.15 -3.23 -0.29
N LEU A 11 3.43 -3.22 -1.59
CA LEU A 11 2.75 -2.36 -2.53
C LEU A 11 1.42 -3.01 -2.94
N ALA A 12 0.32 -2.27 -2.86
CA ALA A 12 -1.00 -2.73 -3.24
C ALA A 12 -1.77 -1.66 -4.03
N VAL A 13 -2.78 -2.10 -4.77
CA VAL A 13 -3.74 -1.22 -5.44
C VAL A 13 -5.11 -1.41 -4.79
N ASP A 14 -5.69 -0.31 -4.35
CA ASP A 14 -7.08 -0.26 -3.97
C ASP A 14 -7.94 -0.21 -5.24
N THR A 15 -8.71 -1.27 -5.48
CA THR A 15 -9.56 -1.40 -6.67
C THR A 15 -10.75 -0.45 -6.69
N PHE A 16 -11.12 0.15 -5.55
CA PHE A 16 -12.19 1.14 -5.48
C PHE A 16 -11.73 2.52 -5.95
N THR A 17 -10.58 2.99 -5.47
CA THR A 17 -10.01 4.30 -5.84
C THR A 17 -9.05 4.24 -7.03
N SER A 18 -8.64 3.03 -7.45
CA SER A 18 -7.51 2.80 -8.36
C SER A 18 -6.18 3.39 -7.88
N GLY A 19 -6.08 3.72 -6.57
CA GLY A 19 -4.87 4.24 -5.95
C GLY A 19 -3.85 3.14 -5.69
N VAL A 20 -2.59 3.39 -6.01
CA VAL A 20 -1.45 2.52 -5.68
C VAL A 20 -0.70 3.08 -4.48
N GLY A 21 -0.46 2.25 -3.46
CA GLY A 21 0.14 2.69 -2.19
C GLY A 21 0.90 1.59 -1.48
N LEU A 22 1.81 1.99 -0.58
CA LEU A 22 2.45 1.09 0.37
C LEU A 22 1.50 0.85 1.54
N VAL A 23 1.31 -0.40 1.96
CA VAL A 23 0.55 -0.72 3.17
C VAL A 23 1.38 -0.34 4.39
N VAL A 24 0.90 0.62 5.17
CA VAL A 24 1.59 1.13 6.36
C VAL A 24 0.91 0.74 7.68
N GLU A 25 -0.37 0.37 7.64
CA GLU A 25 -1.13 -0.20 8.76
C GLU A 25 -2.11 -1.25 8.23
N SER A 26 -2.34 -2.33 8.99
CA SER A 26 -3.34 -3.37 8.72
C SER A 26 -3.93 -3.80 10.07
N ALA A 27 -5.24 -3.62 10.24
CA ALA A 27 -5.95 -4.02 11.45
C ALA A 27 -7.41 -4.33 11.12
N ASP A 28 -7.89 -5.50 11.55
CA ASP A 28 -9.28 -5.92 11.40
C ASP A 28 -9.84 -5.74 9.97
N GLY A 29 -9.00 -6.01 8.96
CA GLY A 29 -9.39 -5.97 7.55
C GLY A 29 -9.49 -4.57 6.96
N LEU A 30 -9.13 -3.55 7.72
CA LEU A 30 -8.92 -2.19 7.25
C LEU A 30 -7.43 -1.94 7.11
N VAL A 31 -7.02 -1.42 5.96
CA VAL A 31 -5.62 -1.08 5.68
C VAL A 31 -5.47 0.43 5.52
N ARG A 32 -4.34 0.98 5.96
CA ARG A 32 -3.90 2.32 5.57
C ARG A 32 -2.84 2.21 4.49
N LEU A 33 -3.11 2.80 3.34
CA LEU A 33 -2.18 2.94 2.22
C LEU A 33 -1.56 4.32 2.23
N GLN A 34 -0.28 4.42 1.88
CA GLN A 34 0.40 5.68 1.68
C GLN A 34 1.07 5.74 0.31
N HIS A 35 0.92 6.89 -0.35
CA HIS A 35 1.61 7.19 -1.60
C HIS A 35 2.76 8.19 -1.34
N PRO A 36 3.88 8.12 -2.10
CA PRO A 36 5.06 8.96 -1.88
C PRO A 36 4.80 10.47 -1.90
N ASN A 37 3.75 10.93 -2.60
CA ASN A 37 3.36 12.34 -2.62
C ASN A 37 2.75 12.84 -1.28
N GLY A 38 2.74 12.01 -0.22
CA GLY A 38 2.21 12.35 1.09
C GLY A 38 0.73 12.03 1.28
N PHE A 39 0.00 11.65 0.22
CA PHE A 39 -1.39 11.25 0.34
C PHE A 39 -1.52 9.87 0.99
N SER A 40 -2.47 9.73 1.92
CA SER A 40 -2.79 8.48 2.60
C SER A 40 -4.29 8.27 2.66
N TRP A 41 -4.73 7.03 2.52
CA TRP A 41 -6.15 6.67 2.56
C TRP A 41 -6.36 5.29 3.17
N GLN A 42 -7.62 5.00 3.52
CA GLN A 42 -8.04 3.70 4.02
C GLN A 42 -8.75 2.91 2.93
N ALA A 43 -8.56 1.59 2.95
CA ALA A 43 -9.27 0.65 2.10
C ALA A 43 -9.56 -0.65 2.86
N TYR A 44 -10.59 -1.38 2.48
CA TYR A 44 -10.77 -2.74 2.97
C TYR A 44 -9.73 -3.67 2.32
N ALA A 45 -9.18 -4.59 3.10
CA ALA A 45 -8.23 -5.60 2.63
C ALA A 45 -8.78 -6.41 1.44
N THR A 46 -10.09 -6.65 1.40
CA THR A 46 -10.79 -7.33 0.30
C THR A 46 -10.79 -6.54 -1.01
N ASN A 47 -10.53 -5.23 -0.97
CA ASN A 47 -10.46 -4.38 -2.16
C ASN A 47 -9.03 -4.25 -2.71
N LEU A 48 -8.05 -4.86 -2.05
CA LEU A 48 -6.66 -4.80 -2.48
C LEU A 48 -6.34 -5.86 -3.53
N ARG A 49 -5.50 -5.48 -4.48
CA ARG A 49 -4.83 -6.41 -5.38
C ARG A 49 -3.33 -6.10 -5.50
N PRO A 50 -2.53 -7.06 -5.97
CA PRO A 50 -1.17 -6.79 -6.40
C PRO A 50 -1.14 -5.72 -7.51
N PRO A 51 -0.13 -4.82 -7.50
CA PRO A 51 0.05 -3.83 -8.56
C PRO A 51 0.60 -4.48 -9.83
N GLU A 52 0.13 -3.99 -10.97
CA GLU A 52 0.66 -4.29 -12.29
C GLU A 52 1.98 -3.55 -12.53
N GLN A 53 2.70 -3.94 -13.59
CA GLN A 53 4.00 -3.35 -13.90
C GLN A 53 3.93 -1.83 -14.13
N ALA A 54 2.90 -1.34 -14.81
CA ALA A 54 2.71 0.10 -15.04
C ALA A 54 2.47 0.88 -13.73
N GLU A 55 1.80 0.27 -12.76
CA GLU A 55 1.54 0.87 -11.44
C GLU A 55 2.80 0.90 -10.59
N LYS A 56 3.58 -0.19 -10.59
CA LYS A 56 4.91 -0.24 -9.98
C LYS A 56 5.81 0.85 -10.53
N HIS A 57 5.83 1.04 -11.86
CA HIS A 57 6.64 2.08 -12.49
C HIS A 57 6.19 3.50 -12.10
N ARG A 58 4.87 3.75 -12.06
CA ARG A 58 4.32 5.05 -11.61
C ARG A 58 4.67 5.33 -10.16
N PHE A 59 4.54 4.34 -9.28
CA PHE A 59 4.89 4.47 -7.87
C PHE A 59 6.38 4.75 -7.70
N ALA A 60 7.25 3.97 -8.36
CA ALA A 60 8.70 4.19 -8.33
C ALA A 60 9.10 5.55 -8.93
N ALA A 61 8.36 6.08 -9.90
CA ALA A 61 8.57 7.44 -10.39
C ALA A 61 8.22 8.48 -9.33
N ALA A 62 7.12 8.28 -8.59
CA ALA A 62 6.75 9.14 -7.46
C ALA A 62 7.81 9.10 -6.35
N GLU A 63 8.37 7.95 -6.01
CA GLU A 63 9.44 7.84 -5.01
C GLU A 63 10.71 8.62 -5.42
N ARG A 64 11.04 8.68 -6.72
CA ARG A 64 12.17 9.50 -7.19
C ARG A 64 11.92 11.00 -7.06
N VAL A 65 10.65 11.44 -7.08
CA VAL A 65 10.27 12.85 -7.00
C VAL A 65 10.09 13.30 -5.55
N TYR A 66 9.42 12.49 -4.74
CA TYR A 66 8.99 12.86 -3.38
C TYR A 66 9.80 12.17 -2.28
N GLY A 67 10.64 11.20 -2.62
CA GLY A 67 11.37 10.34 -1.68
C GLY A 67 10.67 9.00 -1.44
N PRO A 68 11.41 7.96 -1.07
CA PRO A 68 10.84 6.66 -0.72
C PRO A 68 10.07 6.76 0.61
N LEU A 69 9.04 5.92 0.75
CA LEU A 69 8.32 5.81 2.02
C LEU A 69 9.13 4.99 3.04
N PRO A 70 9.06 5.32 4.34
CA PRO A 70 9.65 4.49 5.37
C PRO A 70 8.92 3.14 5.39
N VAL A 71 9.68 2.05 5.29
CA VAL A 71 9.13 0.70 5.46
C VAL A 71 8.73 0.56 6.94
N PRO A 72 7.47 0.21 7.25
CA PRO A 72 7.06 -0.01 8.63
C PRO A 72 7.91 -1.10 9.28
N PRO A 73 8.29 -0.96 10.56
CA PRO A 73 9.03 -2.01 11.27
C PRO A 73 8.17 -3.27 11.35
N GLY A 74 8.51 -4.27 10.55
CA GLY A 74 7.73 -5.51 10.41
C GLY A 74 8.26 -6.54 9.42
N GLN A 75 9.48 -6.37 8.90
CA GLN A 75 10.18 -7.41 8.14
C GLN A 75 11.54 -7.68 8.80
N GLY A 76 11.55 -8.64 9.70
CA GLY A 76 12.77 -9.19 10.30
C GLY A 76 12.53 -10.64 10.68
N ASP A 77 12.78 -11.52 9.73
CA ASP A 77 13.41 -12.84 9.94
C ASP A 77 14.26 -13.15 8.70
#